data_AF-A0A350T4E7-F1
#
_entry.id   AF-A0A350T4E7-F1
#
_cell.length_a   1.000
_cell.length_b   1.000
_cell.length_c   1.000
_cell.angle_alpha   90.00
_cell.angle_beta   90.00
_cell.angle_gamma   90.00
#
_symmetry.space_group_name_H-M   'P 1'
#
loop_
_entity.id
_entity.type
_entity.pdbx_description
1 polymer ?
#
loop_
_entity_poly.entity_id
_entity_poly.type
_entity_poly.pdbx_seq_one_letter_code
_entity_poly.pdbx_strand_id
1 'polypeptide(L)'
;MWRIAGLLIVVATTLALPGQAKAICRIHTPDVAYDNAGVIFSGRVISTDDLSKPPPWNTTMSVDRVWKGEVLAPAQVTVSSGIYPVRFQSGIDYLVYGVRVDETPRIYTDACTGT
;
A
#
# COMPACT_ATOMS: atom_id res chain seq x y z
N MET A 1 -39.02 -25.39 -54.63
CA MET A 1 -37.62 -25.00 -54.40
C MET A 1 -37.59 -23.55 -53.97
N TRP A 2 -37.35 -23.24 -52.69
CA TRP A 2 -36.88 -21.92 -52.28
C TRP A 2 -36.15 -22.08 -50.94
N ARG A 3 -34.82 -21.93 -50.97
CA ARG A 3 -33.95 -21.99 -49.78
C ARG A 3 -33.91 -20.59 -49.17
N ILE A 4 -34.51 -20.39 -48.00
CA ILE A 4 -34.29 -19.18 -47.20
C ILE A 4 -33.02 -19.43 -46.40
N ALA A 5 -31.92 -18.84 -46.87
CA ALA A 5 -30.65 -18.83 -46.15
C ALA A 5 -30.82 -17.93 -44.91
N GLY A 6 -30.95 -18.54 -43.74
CA GLY A 6 -30.96 -17.84 -42.46
C GLY A 6 -29.59 -17.23 -42.19
N LEU A 7 -29.50 -15.90 -42.29
CA LEU A 7 -28.31 -15.13 -41.95
C LEU A 7 -28.20 -15.08 -40.41
N LEU A 8 -27.33 -15.93 -39.85
CA LEU A 8 -26.99 -15.93 -38.43
C LEU A 8 -26.07 -14.73 -38.15
N ILE A 9 -26.65 -13.63 -37.68
CA ILE A 9 -25.89 -12.48 -37.18
C ILE A 9 -25.38 -12.84 -35.78
N VAL A 10 -24.15 -13.36 -35.71
CA VAL A 10 -23.42 -13.47 -34.44
C VAL A 10 -22.96 -12.08 -34.06
N VAL A 11 -23.76 -11.39 -33.24
CA VAL A 11 -23.31 -10.18 -32.55
C VAL A 11 -22.32 -10.65 -31.50
N ALA A 12 -21.03 -10.65 -31.84
CA ALA A 12 -19.96 -10.74 -30.86
C ALA A 12 -20.01 -9.46 -30.02
N THR A 13 -20.84 -9.46 -28.98
CA THR A 13 -20.77 -8.48 -27.91
C THR A 13 -19.43 -8.68 -27.23
N THR A 14 -18.43 -7.93 -27.68
CA THR A 14 -17.20 -7.70 -26.94
C THR A 14 -17.58 -6.94 -25.67
N LEU A 15 -18.06 -7.68 -24.67
CA LEU A 15 -18.14 -7.23 -23.29
C LEU A 15 -16.70 -6.92 -22.89
N ALA A 16 -16.32 -5.64 -23.06
CA ALA A 16 -15.18 -5.07 -22.41
C ALA A 16 -15.42 -5.27 -20.91
N LEU A 17 -14.82 -6.33 -20.37
CA LEU A 17 -14.72 -6.53 -18.93
C LEU A 17 -14.13 -5.22 -18.39
N PRO A 18 -14.76 -4.56 -17.40
CA PRO A 18 -14.24 -3.33 -16.86
C PRO A 18 -12.81 -3.63 -16.38
N GLY A 19 -11.85 -3.06 -17.10
CA GLY A 19 -10.44 -3.19 -16.76
C GLY A 19 -10.30 -2.77 -15.32
N GLN A 20 -9.75 -3.65 -14.49
CA GLN A 20 -9.49 -3.38 -13.08
C GLN A 20 -8.87 -1.99 -12.99
N ALA A 21 -9.56 -1.06 -12.32
CA ALA A 21 -9.03 0.27 -12.07
C ALA A 21 -7.72 0.07 -11.29
N LYS A 22 -6.59 0.20 -11.99
CA LYS A 22 -5.27 0.11 -11.38
C LYS A 22 -5.18 1.34 -10.47
N ALA A 23 -5.11 1.11 -9.16
CA ALA A 23 -4.89 2.20 -8.22
C ALA A 23 -3.68 3.02 -8.70
N ILE A 24 -3.85 4.31 -8.95
CA ILE A 24 -2.71 5.14 -9.34
C ILE A 24 -2.06 5.59 -8.04
N CYS A 25 -0.87 5.07 -7.76
CA CYS A 25 -0.02 5.67 -6.74
C CYS A 25 0.43 7.04 -7.25
N ARG A 26 -0.13 8.11 -6.68
CA ARG A 26 0.46 9.45 -6.84
C ARG A 26 1.25 9.73 -5.58
N ILE A 27 2.57 9.81 -5.71
CA ILE A 27 3.42 10.25 -4.62
C ILE A 27 2.94 11.63 -4.20
N HIS A 28 2.50 11.75 -2.96
CA HIS A 28 1.95 12.98 -2.41
C HIS A 28 3.06 13.98 -2.08
N THR A 29 2.73 15.28 -2.14
CA THR A 29 3.57 16.29 -1.48
C THR A 29 3.56 16.06 0.03
N PRO A 30 4.57 16.52 0.77
CA PRO A 30 4.63 16.33 2.22
C PRO A 30 3.37 16.79 2.96
N ASP A 31 2.77 17.91 2.53
CA ASP A 31 1.55 18.45 3.14
C ASP A 31 0.37 17.48 2.99
N VAL A 32 0.19 16.93 1.78
CA VAL A 32 -0.90 15.98 1.49
C VAL A 32 -0.66 14.63 2.19
N ALA A 33 0.59 14.15 2.23
CA ALA A 33 0.94 12.95 2.98
C ALA A 33 0.68 13.14 4.48
N TYR A 34 1.01 14.32 5.03
CA TYR A 34 0.75 14.67 6.41
C TYR A 34 -0.75 14.65 6.74
N ASP A 35 -1.58 15.23 5.88
CA ASP A 35 -3.03 15.28 6.08
C ASP A 35 -3.66 13.88 6.05
N ASN A 36 -3.26 13.05 5.09
CA ASN A 36 -3.81 11.71 4.87
C ASN A 36 -3.32 10.67 5.88
N ALA A 37 -2.13 10.83 6.45
CA ALA A 37 -1.58 9.87 7.40
C ALA A 37 -2.37 9.87 8.72
N GLY A 38 -2.65 8.69 9.25
CA GLY A 38 -3.20 8.54 10.62
C GLY A 38 -2.11 8.61 11.70
N VAL A 39 -0.88 8.25 11.33
CA VAL A 39 0.29 8.22 12.19
C VAL A 39 1.52 8.70 11.41
N ILE A 40 2.37 9.48 12.06
CA ILE A 40 3.67 9.88 11.54
C ILE A 40 4.70 9.78 12.65
N PHE A 41 5.75 8.99 12.44
CA PHE A 41 6.84 8.82 13.39
C PHE A 41 8.17 8.55 12.69
N SER A 42 9.27 8.70 13.43
CA SER A 42 10.60 8.32 12.97
C SER A 42 11.18 7.32 13.91
N GLY A 43 12.02 6.49 13.33
CA GLY A 43 12.95 5.71 14.11
C GLY A 43 13.73 4.75 13.24
N ARG A 44 14.55 3.97 13.93
CA ARG A 44 15.46 3.02 13.32
C ARG A 44 14.79 1.69 13.10
N VAL A 45 14.99 1.10 11.93
CA VAL A 45 14.55 -0.28 11.68
C VAL A 45 15.39 -1.23 12.54
N ILE A 46 14.72 -1.97 13.42
CA ILE A 46 15.35 -3.01 14.26
C ILE A 46 15.43 -4.31 13.45
N SER A 47 14.32 -4.69 12.82
CA SER A 47 14.21 -5.90 12.00
C SER A 47 13.11 -5.79 10.96
N THR A 48 13.23 -6.56 9.90
CA THR A 48 12.21 -6.71 8.86
C THR A 48 12.13 -8.16 8.40
N ASP A 49 10.96 -8.57 7.91
CA ASP A 49 10.78 -9.84 7.21
C ASP A 49 11.70 -9.95 5.98
N ASP A 50 11.86 -11.17 5.47
CA ASP A 50 12.64 -11.48 4.27
C ASP A 50 12.06 -10.79 3.01
N LEU A 51 12.71 -9.70 2.59
CA LEU A 51 12.32 -8.87 1.45
C LEU A 51 12.48 -9.55 0.09
N SER A 52 13.06 -10.76 0.03
CA SER A 52 13.07 -11.58 -1.19
C SER A 52 11.70 -12.21 -1.46
N LYS A 53 10.86 -12.36 -0.43
CA LYS A 53 9.49 -12.86 -0.52
C LYS A 53 8.53 -11.73 -0.90
N PRO A 54 7.38 -12.04 -1.53
CA PRO A 54 6.38 -11.02 -1.79
C PRO A 54 5.80 -10.43 -0.49
N PRO A 55 5.43 -9.14 -0.47
CA PRO A 55 4.75 -8.50 0.66
C PRO A 55 3.37 -9.13 0.95
N PRO A 56 2.78 -8.95 2.15
CA PRO A 56 3.16 -7.96 3.16
C PRO A 56 4.40 -8.32 3.96
N TRP A 57 5.23 -7.32 4.27
CA TRP A 57 6.38 -7.47 5.16
C TRP A 57 6.11 -6.77 6.48
N ASN A 58 6.47 -7.42 7.58
CA ASN A 58 6.44 -6.82 8.91
C ASN A 58 7.82 -6.28 9.26
N THR A 59 7.84 -5.08 9.81
CA THR A 59 9.04 -4.35 10.20
C THR A 59 8.85 -3.84 11.61
N THR A 60 9.79 -4.17 12.49
CA THR A 60 9.85 -3.63 13.85
C THR A 60 10.81 -2.45 13.86
N MET A 61 10.38 -1.31 14.39
CA MET A 61 11.17 -0.08 14.43
C MET A 61 11.26 0.48 15.86
N SER A 62 12.41 1.07 16.22
CA SER A 62 12.44 1.99 17.36
C SER A 62 11.58 3.20 17.05
N VAL A 63 11.21 3.95 18.09
CA VAL A 63 10.48 5.20 17.94
C VAL A 63 11.35 6.28 18.58
N ASP A 64 11.86 7.18 17.74
CA ASP A 64 12.72 8.28 18.17
C ASP A 64 11.86 9.54 18.37
N ARG A 65 10.93 9.80 17.44
CA ARG A 65 10.01 10.94 17.52
C ARG A 65 8.67 10.62 16.87
N VAL A 66 7.60 11.09 17.48
CA VAL A 66 6.24 11.03 16.94
C VAL A 66 5.79 12.44 16.56
N TRP A 67 5.27 12.61 15.33
CA TRP A 67 4.73 13.88 14.83
C TRP A 67 3.21 13.89 14.77
N LYS A 68 2.58 12.73 14.55
CA LYS A 68 1.12 12.61 14.45
C LYS A 68 0.66 11.25 14.94
N GLY A 69 -0.47 11.23 15.65
CA GLY A 69 -1.08 10.02 16.19
C GLY A 69 -0.26 9.38 17.32
N GLU A 70 -0.82 8.36 17.95
CA GLU A 70 -0.15 7.53 18.96
C GLU A 70 0.69 6.41 18.35
N VAL A 71 1.84 6.09 18.94
CA VAL A 71 2.70 4.98 18.51
C VAL A 71 3.19 4.23 19.73
N LEU A 72 2.96 2.92 19.76
CA LEU A 72 3.56 2.04 20.76
C LEU A 72 5.00 1.73 20.36
N ALA A 73 5.92 1.78 21.32
CA ALA A 73 7.31 1.40 21.12
C ALA A 73 7.55 -0.06 21.61
N PRO A 74 8.22 -0.92 20.82
CA PRO A 74 8.64 -0.69 19.43
C PRO A 74 7.45 -0.68 18.46
N ALA A 75 7.55 0.15 17.41
CA ALA A 75 6.50 0.27 16.41
C ALA A 75 6.46 -0.98 15.51
N GLN A 76 5.26 -1.48 15.24
CA GLN A 76 5.00 -2.59 14.33
C GLN A 76 4.42 -2.06 13.03
N VAL A 77 5.23 -2.06 11.98
CA VAL A 77 4.88 -1.54 10.65
C VAL A 77 4.67 -2.70 9.68
N THR A 78 3.56 -2.71 8.97
CA THR A 78 3.27 -3.65 7.89
C THR A 78 3.31 -2.91 6.56
N VAL A 79 4.23 -3.31 5.69
CA VAL A 79 4.30 -2.81 4.31
C VAL A 79 3.29 -3.57 3.47
N SER A 80 2.33 -2.85 2.88
CA SER A 80 1.28 -3.45 2.05
C SER A 80 1.85 -4.05 0.75
N SER A 81 1.13 -5.02 0.16
CA SER A 81 1.42 -5.56 -1.17
C SER A 81 0.98 -4.66 -2.32
N GLY A 82 0.75 -3.37 -2.04
CA GLY A 82 0.42 -2.34 -3.02
C GLY A 82 1.48 -2.16 -4.11
N ILE A 83 1.21 -1.26 -5.05
CA ILE A 83 1.98 -1.11 -6.30
C ILE A 83 3.44 -0.66 -6.04
N TYR A 84 3.71 -0.03 -4.90
CA TYR A 84 5.04 0.44 -4.51
C TYR A 84 5.32 0.16 -3.03
N PRO A 85 5.73 -1.07 -2.68
CA PRO A 85 6.07 -1.42 -1.31
C PRO A 85 7.41 -0.78 -0.91
N VAL A 86 7.49 -0.23 0.30
CA VAL A 86 8.74 0.30 0.87
C VAL A 86 9.61 -0.86 1.35
N ARG A 87 10.87 -0.88 0.93
CA ARG A 87 11.86 -1.89 1.36
C ARG A 87 12.72 -1.32 2.48
N PHE A 88 12.22 -1.42 3.72
CA PHE A 88 12.96 -0.99 4.91
C PHE A 88 14.27 -1.77 5.08
N GLN A 89 15.35 -1.07 5.42
CA GLN A 89 16.65 -1.67 5.68
C GLN A 89 16.97 -1.62 7.17
N SER A 90 17.33 -2.76 7.76
CA SER A 90 17.73 -2.83 9.17
C SER A 90 18.90 -1.90 9.49
N GLY A 91 18.81 -1.19 10.61
CA GLY A 91 19.80 -0.22 11.08
C GLY A 91 19.68 1.18 10.46
N ILE A 92 18.75 1.39 9.54
CA ILE A 92 18.52 2.69 8.89
C ILE A 92 17.33 3.41 9.55
N ASP A 93 17.44 4.73 9.66
CA ASP A 93 16.42 5.62 10.20
C ASP A 93 15.45 6.04 9.08
N TYR A 94 14.14 5.96 9.35
CA TYR A 94 13.09 6.36 8.40
C TYR A 94 12.10 7.32 9.05
N LEU A 95 11.47 8.16 8.22
CA LEU A 95 10.25 8.89 8.53
C LEU A 95 9.08 8.11 7.93
N VAL A 96 8.22 7.56 8.79
CA VAL A 96 7.11 6.70 8.38
C VAL A 96 5.80 7.46 8.44
N TYR A 97 5.12 7.55 7.31
CA TYR A 97 3.73 7.97 7.18
C TYR A 97 2.86 6.72 7.05
N GLY A 98 1.98 6.49 8.00
CA GLY A 98 1.16 5.30 8.02
C GLY A 98 -0.29 5.54 8.39
N VAL A 99 -1.10 4.53 8.14
CA VAL A 99 -2.50 4.46 8.57
C VAL A 99 -2.66 3.32 9.56
N ARG A 100 -3.56 3.48 10.53
CA ARG A 100 -3.99 2.34 11.36
C ARG A 100 -5.28 1.80 10.78
N VAL A 101 -5.40 0.49 10.77
CA VAL A 101 -6.69 -0.19 10.59
C VAL A 101 -7.18 -0.52 12.00
N ASP A 102 -8.41 -0.11 12.30
CA ASP A 102 -8.94 -0.07 13.67
C ASP A 102 -8.75 -1.38 14.44
N GLU A 103 -8.64 -1.23 15.76
CA GLU A 103 -8.47 -2.29 16.79
C GLU A 103 -7.11 -2.98 16.86
N THR A 104 -6.15 -2.68 15.97
CA THR A 104 -4.78 -3.19 16.08
C THR A 104 -3.73 -2.09 16.27
N PRO A 105 -2.66 -2.31 17.05
CA PRO A 105 -1.55 -1.35 17.19
C PRO A 105 -0.64 -1.30 15.95
N ARG A 106 -1.04 -1.94 14.84
CA ARG A 106 -0.23 -2.15 13.65
C ARG A 106 -0.41 -0.98 12.69
N ILE A 107 0.71 -0.46 12.20
CA ILE A 107 0.77 0.67 11.28
C ILE A 107 0.97 0.13 9.87
N TYR A 108 0.13 0.52 8.92
CA TYR A 108 0.28 0.15 7.51
C TYR A 108 0.90 1.30 6.72
N THR A 109 1.85 0.98 5.85
CA THR A 109 2.53 1.96 4.98
C THR A 109 2.83 1.38 3.61
N ASP A 110 2.97 2.27 2.63
CA ASP A 110 3.60 2.00 1.33
C ASP A 110 4.23 3.30 0.81
N ALA A 111 4.82 3.30 -0.39
CA ALA A 111 5.45 4.52 -0.92
C ALA A 111 4.41 5.62 -1.26
N CYS A 112 3.14 5.25 -1.41
CA CYS A 112 2.06 6.19 -1.69
C CYS A 112 1.57 6.89 -0.43
N THR A 113 1.81 6.34 0.77
CA THR A 113 1.53 7.02 2.04
C THR A 113 2.53 8.13 2.35
N GLY A 114 3.65 8.21 1.62
CA GLY A 114 4.68 9.25 1.77
C GLY A 114 5.97 8.80 2.45
N THR A 115 6.15 7.49 2.64
CA THR A 115 7.32 6.87 3.26
C THR A 115 8.38 6.45 2.24
#